data_AF-A0A7V6XQX3-F1
#
_entry.id   AF-A0A7V6XQX3-F1
#
_cell.length_a   1.000
_cell.length_b   1.000
_cell.length_c   1.000
_cell.angle_alpha   90.00
_cell.angle_beta   90.00
_cell.angle_gamma   90.00
#
_symmetry.space_group_name_H-M   'P 1'
#
loop_
_entity.id
_entity.type
_entity.pdbx_description
1 polymer ?
#
loop_
_entity_poly.entity_id
_entity_poly.type
_entity_poly.pdbx_seq_one_letter_code
_entity_poly.pdbx_strand_id
1 'polypeptide(L)' 'TDHVRSFNDVAADNWAISEINAVASNEIMSGFPDHTYRPNASVTRAEFATILHSLLY' A
#
# COMPACT_ATOMS: atom_id res chain seq x y z
N THR A 1 -11.62 3.58 13.76
CA THR A 1 -11.33 2.13 13.85
C THR A 1 -10.22 1.88 12.86
N ASP A 2 -9.06 1.43 13.29
CA ASP A 2 -7.92 1.21 12.38
C ASP A 2 -8.28 0.04 11.44
N HIS A 3 -8.58 0.35 10.18
CA HIS A 3 -9.03 -0.64 9.20
C HIS A 3 -7.80 -1.33 8.62
N VAL A 4 -7.33 -2.39 9.28
CA VAL A 4 -6.27 -3.25 8.75
C VAL A 4 -6.74 -3.82 7.41
N ARG A 5 -6.20 -3.32 6.30
CA ARG A 5 -6.48 -3.86 4.97
C ARG A 5 -5.57 -5.06 4.73
N SER A 6 -6.18 -6.24 4.52
CA SER A 6 -5.46 -7.45 4.11
C SER A 6 -5.36 -7.51 2.58
N PHE A 7 -4.19 -7.87 2.07
CA PHE A 7 -3.94 -8.11 0.65
C PHE A 7 -3.60 -9.58 0.42
N ASN A 8 -4.08 -10.15 -0.69
CA ASN A 8 -3.93 -11.58 -0.98
C ASN A 8 -2.47 -12.02 -1.22
N ASP A 9 -1.60 -11.08 -1.58
CA ASP A 9 -0.19 -11.29 -1.93
C ASP A 9 0.78 -10.74 -0.87
N VAL A 10 0.27 -10.37 0.31
CA VAL A 10 1.06 -9.93 1.45
C VAL A 10 0.84 -10.89 2.61
N ALA A 11 1.83 -11.77 2.85
CA ALA A 11 1.82 -12.67 3.99
C ALA A 11 1.90 -11.89 5.31
N ALA A 12 1.32 -12.44 6.38
CA ALA A 12 1.29 -11.79 7.70
C ALA A 12 2.68 -11.61 8.33
N ASP A 13 3.65 -12.43 7.92
CA ASP A 13 5.07 -12.38 8.32
C ASP A 13 5.94 -11.60 7.32
N ASN A 14 5.33 -10.93 6.34
CA ASN A 14 6.07 -10.09 5.40
C ASN A 14 6.75 -8.94 6.17
N TRP A 15 8.04 -8.73 5.90
CA TRP A 15 8.85 -7.69 6.54
C TRP A 15 8.27 -6.27 6.41
N ALA A 16 7.47 -6.01 5.36
CA ALA A 16 6.85 -4.71 5.08
C ALA A 16 5.40 -4.59 5.56
N ILE A 17 4.86 -5.60 6.28
CA ILE A 17 3.43 -5.64 6.64
C ILE A 17 2.99 -4.41 7.44
N SER A 18 3.84 -3.91 8.34
CA SER A 18 3.58 -2.72 9.15
C SER A 18 3.42 -1.47 8.31
N GLU A 19 4.34 -1.26 7.38
CA GLU A 19 4.41 -0.10 6.49
C GLU A 19 3.26 -0.12 5.50
N ILE A 20 2.96 -1.30 4.93
CA ILE A 20 1.84 -1.54 4.03
C ILE A 20 0.52 -1.19 4.72
N ASN A 21 0.33 -1.66 5.96
CA ASN A 21 -0.87 -1.36 6.73
C ASN A 21 -0.98 0.14 7.04
N ALA A 22 0.13 0.80 7.38
CA ALA A 22 0.14 2.23 7.67
C ALA A 22 -0.24 3.08 6.44
N VAL A 23 0.32 2.79 5.26
CA VAL A 23 -0.06 3.55 4.05
C VAL A 23 -1.47 3.23 3.58
N ALA A 24 -1.95 2.00 3.83
CA ALA A 24 -3.30 1.59 3.49
C ALA A 24 -4.37 2.19 4.41
N SER A 25 -4.08 2.30 5.71
CA SER A 25 -5.01 2.91 6.68
C SER A 25 -5.09 4.42 6.56
N ASN A 26 -4.02 5.07 6.09
CA ASN A 26 -4.00 6.50 5.77
C ASN A 26 -4.51 6.83 4.36
N GLU A 27 -5.07 5.86 3.64
CA GLU A 27 -5.61 6.02 2.27
C GLU A 27 -4.58 6.50 1.22
N ILE A 28 -3.29 6.48 1.55
CA ILE A 28 -2.19 6.85 0.65
C ILE A 28 -2.06 5.83 -0.48
N MET A 29 -2.23 4.55 -0.17
CA MET A 29 -2.18 3.47 -1.17
C MET A 29 -3.23 2.40 -0.88
N SER A 30 -4.12 2.15 -1.84
CA SER A 30 -5.27 1.25 -1.64
C SER A 30 -5.07 -0.18 -2.18
N GLY A 31 -3.96 -0.45 -2.86
CA GLY A 31 -3.77 -1.68 -3.65
C GLY A 31 -4.56 -1.67 -4.96
N PHE A 32 -4.74 -2.85 -5.54
CA PHE A 32 -5.34 -3.06 -6.85
C PHE A 32 -6.74 -3.71 -6.76
N PRO A 33 -7.58 -3.61 -7.82
CA PRO A 33 -8.94 -4.19 -7.83
C PRO A 33 -9.01 -5.71 -7.64
N ASP A 34 -7.89 -6.41 -7.85
CA ASP A 34 -7.74 -7.86 -7.65
C ASP A 34 -7.39 -8.24 -6.19
N HIS A 35 -7.49 -7.28 -5.25
CA HIS A 35 -7.12 -7.43 -3.85
C HIS A 35 -5.62 -7.71 -3.61
N THR A 36 -4.74 -7.26 -4.52
CA THR A 36 -3.28 -7.32 -4.36
C THR A 36 -2.68 -5.96 -3.97
N TYR A 37 -1.52 -5.99 -3.31
CA TYR A 37 -0.70 -4.80 -3.03
C TYR A 37 0.53 -4.72 -3.97
N ARG A 38 1.05 -5.87 -4.38
CA ARG A 38 2.23 -6.07 -5.23
C ARG A 38 3.51 -5.49 -4.62
N PRO A 39 3.90 -5.90 -3.40
CA PRO A 39 5.02 -5.29 -2.67
C PRO A 39 6.38 -5.40 -3.37
N ASN A 40 6.54 -6.39 -4.26
CA ASN A 40 7.77 -6.62 -5.02
C ASN A 40 7.71 -6.08 -6.45
N ALA A 41 6.61 -5.46 -6.85
CA ALA A 41 6.49 -4.86 -8.18
C ALA A 41 7.20 -3.51 -8.24
N SER A 42 7.85 -3.23 -9.36
CA SER A 42 8.44 -1.92 -9.61
C SER A 42 7.35 -0.85 -9.70
N VAL A 43 7.57 0.25 -8.99
CA VAL A 43 6.69 1.43 -9.03
C VAL A 43 7.07 2.30 -10.22
N THR A 44 6.07 2.81 -10.95
CA THR A 44 6.27 3.79 -12.03
C THR A 44 6.48 5.19 -11.47
N ARG A 45 7.09 6.09 -12.26
CA ARG A 45 7.27 7.49 -11.86
C ARG A 45 5.94 8.20 -11.54
N ALA A 46 4.87 7.84 -12.25
CA ALA A 46 3.55 8.42 -12.03
C ALA A 46 2.97 7.96 -10.69
N GLU A 47 3.04 6.67 -10.38
CA GLU A 47 2.59 6.13 -9.08
C GLU A 47 3.39 6.73 -7.93
N PHE A 48 4.71 6.85 -8.06
CA PHE A 48 5.54 7.51 -7.05
C PHE A 48 5.14 8.98 -6.83
N ALA A 49 4.87 9.73 -7.91
CA ALA A 49 4.41 11.12 -7.80
C ALA A 49 3.04 11.23 -7.12
N THR A 50 2.12 10.28 -7.36
CA THR A 50 0.83 10.22 -6.68
C THR A 50 1.01 9.98 -5.18
N ILE A 51 1.87 9.04 -4.78
CA ILE A 51 2.18 8.78 -3.37
C ILE A 51 2.73 10.05 -2.70
N LEU A 52 3.68 10.73 -3.34
CA LEU A 52 4.22 11.99 -2.83
C LEU A 52 3.15 13.07 -2.71
N HIS A 53 2.25 13.18 -3.67
CA HIS A 53 1.15 14.15 -3.63
C HIS A 53 0.23 13.91 -2.43
N SER A 54 -0.16 12.65 -2.19
CA SER A 54 -0.99 12.25 -1.04
C SER A 54 -0.33 12.42 0.32
N LEU A 55 1.01 12.56 0.38
CA LEU A 55 1.74 12.85 1.61
C LEU A 55 1.84 14.35 1.92
N LEU A 56 1.70 15.20 0.90
CA LEU A 56 1.93 16.64 1.00
C LEU A 56 0.66 17.45 1.27
N TYR A 57 -0.50 16.81 1.23
CA TYR A 57 -1.81 17.41 1.47
C TYR A 57 -2.65 16.49 2.35
#